data_AF-A0A7S9L054-F1
#
_entry.id   AF-A0A7S9L054-F1
#
_cell.length_a   1.000
_cell.length_b   1.000
_cell.length_c   1.000
_cell.angle_alpha   90.00
_cell.angle_beta   90.00
_cell.angle_gamma   90.00
#
_symmetry.space_group_name_H-M   'P 1'
#
loop_
_entity.id
_entity.type
_entity.pdbx_description
1 polymer ?
#
loop_
_entity_poly.entity_id
_entity_poly.type
_entity_poly.pdbx_seq_one_letter_code
_entity_poly.pdbx_strand_id
1 'polypeptide(L)'
;MRFSKPILLGLASVLLILTAKQLHAQKQREYAILNSGDTVFCKMTRSIFGNISYTVNGGESIRLRPDAVKEYFFRKDKTPFVSKKLPNGDLEFLALLERGKINLYELSYQTAGSAGGPGGGGYMGGSSCFYYVQKKDSDSLYLIKSTSLINKN
;
A
#
# COMPACT_ATOMS: atom_id res chain seq x y z
N MET A 1 20.39 17.99 -61.03
CA MET A 1 20.16 16.74 -60.26
C MET A 1 19.50 17.09 -58.93
N ARG A 2 18.20 16.79 -58.77
CA ARG A 2 17.45 16.99 -57.52
C ARG A 2 17.18 15.61 -56.92
N PHE A 3 17.85 15.29 -55.81
CA PHE A 3 17.58 14.07 -55.05
C PHE A 3 16.37 14.28 -54.13
N SER A 4 15.35 13.44 -54.31
CA SER A 4 14.11 13.43 -53.56
C SER A 4 14.33 12.93 -52.12
N LYS A 5 13.80 13.66 -51.12
CA LYS A 5 13.94 13.38 -49.69
C LYS A 5 12.66 12.82 -49.00
N PRO A 6 11.95 11.77 -49.48
CA PRO A 6 10.80 11.24 -48.73
C PRO A 6 11.14 10.09 -47.76
N ILE A 7 12.34 9.49 -47.83
CA ILE A 7 12.61 8.21 -47.15
C ILE A 7 13.08 8.39 -45.68
N LEU A 8 13.69 9.53 -45.33
CA LEU A 8 14.25 9.73 -43.99
C LEU A 8 13.21 9.98 -42.88
N LEU A 9 12.00 10.44 -43.23
CA LEU A 9 10.95 10.74 -42.23
C LEU A 9 10.25 9.47 -41.69
N GLY A 10 10.22 8.38 -42.44
CA GLY A 10 9.54 7.13 -42.04
C GLY A 10 10.31 6.31 -41.00
N LEU A 11 11.63 6.43 -40.95
CA LEU A 11 12.48 5.68 -40.00
C LEU A 11 12.43 6.27 -38.58
N ALA A 12 12.28 7.59 -38.46
CA ALA A 12 12.21 8.27 -37.15
C ALA A 12 10.90 7.94 -36.40
N SER A 13 9.79 7.78 -37.11
CA SER A 13 8.49 7.44 -36.49
C SER A 13 8.41 5.99 -36.01
N VAL A 14 9.04 5.04 -36.71
CA VAL A 14 9.10 3.64 -36.26
C VAL A 14 9.96 3.48 -34.99
N LEU A 15 11.06 4.23 -34.88
CA LEU A 15 11.93 4.19 -33.70
C LEU A 15 11.26 4.76 -32.44
N LEU A 16 10.42 5.80 -32.58
CA LEU A 16 9.67 6.40 -31.46
C LEU A 16 8.56 5.47 -30.92
N ILE A 17 7.95 4.64 -31.77
CA ILE A 17 6.91 3.68 -31.36
C ILE A 17 7.53 2.47 -30.64
N LEU A 18 8.75 2.08 -31.00
CA LEU A 18 9.46 0.95 -30.36
C LEU A 18 9.94 1.28 -28.94
N THR A 19 10.34 2.52 -28.65
CA THR A 19 10.76 2.92 -27.30
C THR A 19 9.59 3.10 -26.33
N ALA A 20 8.41 3.53 -26.82
CA ALA A 20 7.23 3.71 -25.99
C ALA A 20 6.70 2.38 -25.39
N LYS A 21 6.93 1.23 -26.05
CA LYS A 21 6.45 -0.07 -25.57
C LYS A 21 7.29 -0.68 -24.44
N GLN A 22 8.55 -0.25 -24.27
CA GLN A 22 9.42 -0.78 -23.21
C GLN A 22 9.13 -0.17 -21.82
N LEU A 23 8.39 0.95 -21.76
CA LEU A 23 8.01 1.61 -20.50
C LEU A 23 6.88 0.89 -19.73
N HIS A 24 6.13 -0.01 -20.37
CA HIS A 24 4.90 -0.57 -19.79
C HIS A 24 5.04 -1.86 -18.97
N ALA A 25 6.25 -2.40 -18.77
CA ALA A 25 6.41 -3.72 -18.15
C ALA A 25 7.26 -3.76 -16.87
N GLN A 26 7.51 -2.61 -16.21
CA GLN A 26 8.16 -2.64 -14.90
C GLN A 26 7.15 -3.13 -13.84
N LYS A 27 7.07 -4.46 -13.69
CA LYS A 27 6.24 -5.13 -12.68
C LYS A 27 6.59 -4.56 -11.31
N GLN A 28 5.68 -3.76 -10.74
CA GLN A 28 5.86 -3.20 -9.40
C GLN A 28 6.18 -4.34 -8.44
N ARG A 29 7.35 -4.26 -7.79
CA ARG A 29 7.82 -5.26 -6.84
C ARG A 29 7.27 -4.94 -5.46
N GLU A 30 6.91 -5.98 -4.73
CA GLU A 30 6.55 -5.88 -3.32
C GLU A 30 7.83 -5.68 -2.51
N TYR A 31 7.77 -4.81 -1.49
CA TYR A 31 8.93 -4.49 -0.66
C TYR A 31 8.52 -4.13 0.77
N ALA A 32 9.44 -4.31 1.70
CA ALA A 32 9.38 -3.77 3.05
C ALA A 32 10.64 -2.94 3.32
N ILE A 33 10.47 -1.77 3.92
CA ILE A 33 11.54 -0.90 4.42
C ILE A 33 11.60 -1.11 5.93
N LEU A 34 12.69 -1.67 6.42
CA LEU A 34 12.90 -1.92 7.84
C LEU A 34 13.14 -0.62 8.60
N ASN A 35 12.99 -0.65 9.93
CA ASN A 35 13.34 0.49 10.78
C ASN A 35 14.84 0.82 10.74
N SER A 36 15.70 -0.13 10.35
CA SER A 36 17.12 0.12 10.06
C SER A 36 17.36 0.99 8.82
N GLY A 37 16.36 1.14 7.94
CA GLY A 37 16.48 1.80 6.63
C GLY A 37 16.69 0.83 5.47
N ASP A 38 16.93 -0.46 5.74
CA ASP A 38 17.14 -1.46 4.70
C ASP A 38 15.86 -1.73 3.90
N THR A 39 16.00 -1.88 2.59
CA THR A 39 14.90 -2.26 1.71
C THR A 39 15.00 -3.75 1.36
N VAL A 40 13.94 -4.50 1.68
CA VAL A 40 13.82 -5.92 1.42
C VAL A 40 12.76 -6.15 0.35
N PHE A 41 13.17 -6.62 -0.83
CA PHE A 41 12.24 -7.10 -1.84
C PHE A 41 11.72 -8.47 -1.45
N CYS A 42 10.40 -8.64 -1.43
CA CYS A 42 9.77 -9.83 -0.88
C CYS A 42 8.48 -10.19 -1.62
N LYS A 43 7.91 -11.33 -1.27
CA LYS A 43 6.53 -11.72 -1.64
C LYS A 43 5.66 -11.61 -0.40
N MET A 44 4.59 -10.83 -0.48
CA MET A 44 3.64 -10.62 0.61
C MET A 44 2.43 -11.53 0.50
N THR A 45 1.94 -11.97 1.65
CA THR A 45 0.74 -12.78 1.79
C THR A 45 -0.12 -12.21 2.91
N ARG A 46 -1.42 -12.06 2.66
CA ARG A 46 -2.41 -11.68 3.66
C ARG A 46 -3.16 -12.93 4.12
N SER A 47 -3.17 -13.18 5.42
CA SER A 47 -3.95 -14.24 6.04
C SER A 47 -5.45 -13.90 6.02
N ILE A 48 -6.29 -14.91 6.25
CA ILE A 48 -7.76 -14.73 6.35
C ILE A 48 -8.13 -13.78 7.50
N PHE A 49 -7.31 -13.71 8.55
CA PHE A 49 -7.48 -12.81 9.70
C PHE A 49 -6.80 -11.45 9.53
N GLY A 50 -6.47 -11.04 8.30
CA GLY A 50 -5.92 -9.72 8.00
C GLY A 50 -4.43 -9.54 8.31
N ASN A 51 -3.78 -10.46 9.04
CA ASN A 51 -2.34 -10.40 9.27
C ASN A 51 -1.56 -10.51 7.95
N ILE A 52 -0.57 -9.66 7.76
CA ILE A 52 0.30 -9.68 6.58
C ILE A 52 1.66 -10.27 6.97
N SER A 53 2.18 -11.10 6.08
CA SER A 53 3.49 -11.74 6.21
C SER A 53 4.26 -11.55 4.90
N TYR A 54 5.58 -11.64 4.95
CA TYR A 54 6.44 -11.59 3.78
C TYR A 54 7.45 -12.73 3.77
N THR A 55 7.83 -13.15 2.57
CA THR A 55 8.87 -14.15 2.34
C THR A 55 9.94 -13.57 1.43
N VAL A 56 11.21 -13.82 1.76
CA VAL A 56 12.38 -13.41 0.96
C VAL A 56 12.92 -14.65 0.24
N ASN A 57 13.06 -14.59 -1.08
CA ASN A 57 13.65 -15.65 -1.91
C ASN A 57 13.10 -17.08 -1.67
N GLY A 58 11.83 -17.20 -1.30
CA GLY A 58 11.20 -18.51 -1.02
C GLY A 58 11.57 -19.13 0.33
N GLY A 59 12.21 -18.38 1.23
CA GLY A 59 12.50 -18.80 2.60
C GLY A 59 11.27 -18.81 3.52
N GLU A 60 11.51 -18.63 4.82
CA GLU A 60 10.45 -18.61 5.82
C GLU A 60 9.52 -17.40 5.68
N SER A 61 8.26 -17.58 6.11
CA SER A 61 7.26 -16.51 6.16
C SER A 61 7.41 -15.74 7.46
N ILE A 62 7.75 -14.45 7.36
CA ILE A 62 7.95 -13.55 8.49
C ILE A 62 6.74 -12.63 8.60
N ARG A 63 6.12 -12.55 9.78
CA ARG A 63 5.00 -11.63 10.03
C ARG A 63 5.49 -10.18 9.97
N LEU A 64 4.77 -9.32 9.23
CA LEU A 64 4.99 -7.88 9.29
C LEU A 64 4.55 -7.35 10.65
N ARG A 65 5.44 -6.63 11.32
CA ARG A 65 5.16 -5.98 12.60
C ARG A 65 5.49 -4.49 12.52
N PRO A 66 4.62 -3.59 13.00
CA PRO A 66 4.85 -2.14 12.98
C PRO A 66 6.11 -1.68 13.71
N ASP A 67 6.60 -2.45 14.69
CA ASP A 67 7.82 -2.19 15.47
C ASP A 67 9.12 -2.51 14.71
N ALA A 68 9.04 -3.30 13.63
CA ALA A 68 10.20 -3.74 12.84
C ALA A 68 10.25 -3.11 11.43
N VAL A 69 9.09 -2.74 10.88
CA VAL A 69 8.95 -2.26 9.51
C VAL A 69 8.40 -0.85 9.49
N LYS A 70 9.12 0.05 8.83
CA LYS A 70 8.78 1.46 8.68
C LYS A 70 7.70 1.67 7.62
N GLU A 71 7.86 1.01 6.48
CA GLU A 71 6.96 1.13 5.33
C GLU A 71 6.95 -0.19 4.57
N TYR A 72 5.81 -0.57 3.99
CA TYR A 72 5.75 -1.69 3.07
C TYR A 72 4.82 -1.38 1.91
N PHE A 73 5.05 -2.02 0.78
CA PHE A 73 4.19 -1.91 -0.39
C PHE A 73 3.71 -3.28 -0.81
N PHE A 74 2.41 -3.50 -0.67
CA PHE A 74 1.75 -4.69 -1.19
C PHE A 74 1.10 -4.35 -2.52
N ARG A 75 1.62 -4.93 -3.61
CA ARG A 75 1.15 -4.66 -4.98
C ARG A 75 -0.37 -4.79 -5.15
N LYS A 76 -1.02 -5.68 -4.41
CA LYS A 76 -2.48 -5.87 -4.47
C LYS A 76 -3.27 -4.64 -4.02
N ASP A 77 -2.76 -3.91 -3.03
CA ASP A 77 -3.43 -2.74 -2.46
C ASP A 77 -3.10 -1.44 -3.20
N LYS A 78 -2.06 -1.45 -4.06
CA LYS A 78 -1.59 -0.31 -4.87
C LYS A 78 -1.20 0.94 -4.08
N THR A 79 -1.16 0.85 -2.75
CA THR A 79 -0.88 1.95 -1.83
C THR A 79 0.19 1.49 -0.85
N PRO A 80 1.21 2.29 -0.55
CA PRO A 80 2.16 1.97 0.50
C PRO A 80 1.50 2.11 1.88
N PHE A 81 1.93 1.28 2.82
CA PHE A 81 1.52 1.32 4.21
C PHE A 81 2.71 1.69 5.07
N VAL A 82 2.51 2.62 6.01
CA VAL A 82 3.56 3.10 6.90
C VAL A 82 3.24 2.76 8.34
N SER A 83 4.25 2.39 9.11
CA SER A 83 4.12 2.24 10.55
C SER A 83 4.09 3.63 11.21
N LYS A 84 3.05 3.87 12.01
CA LYS A 84 2.87 5.12 12.74
C LYS A 84 2.34 4.86 14.14
N LYS A 85 2.74 5.73 15.07
CA LYS A 85 2.22 5.74 16.43
C LYS A 85 0.89 6.50 16.46
N LEU A 86 -0.18 5.79 16.78
CA LEU A 86 -1.51 6.35 16.97
C LEU A 86 -1.57 7.25 18.22
N PRO A 87 -2.58 8.13 18.34
CA PRO A 87 -2.75 9.00 19.52
C PRO A 87 -2.88 8.24 20.84
N ASN A 88 -3.35 7.00 20.82
CA ASN A 88 -3.44 6.13 22.01
C ASN A 88 -2.09 5.51 22.41
N GLY A 89 -1.06 5.67 21.58
CA GLY A 89 0.29 5.15 21.81
C GLY A 89 0.64 3.87 21.06
N ASP A 90 -0.34 3.21 20.43
CA ASP A 90 -0.11 1.97 19.69
C ASP A 90 0.58 2.22 18.35
N LEU A 91 1.40 1.26 17.90
CA LEU A 91 1.99 1.29 16.57
C LEU A 91 1.13 0.46 15.61
N GLU A 92 0.71 1.09 14.52
CA GLU A 92 -0.14 0.46 13.51
C GLU A 92 0.35 0.78 12.09
N PHE A 93 0.02 -0.10 11.14
CA PHE A 93 0.23 0.17 9.73
C PHE A 93 -0.94 0.95 9.15
N LEU A 94 -0.66 2.13 8.61
CA LEU A 94 -1.64 3.00 7.97
C LEU A 94 -1.39 3.06 6.46
N ALA A 95 -2.44 2.95 5.65
CA ALA A 95 -2.35 3.22 4.22
C ALA A 95 -2.03 4.70 4.00
N LEU A 96 -0.95 5.00 3.28
CA LEU A 96 -0.55 6.36 2.93
C LEU A 96 -1.28 6.79 1.65
N LEU A 97 -2.38 7.51 1.81
CA LEU A 97 -3.23 7.95 0.71
C LEU A 97 -2.63 9.14 -0.06
N GLU A 98 -1.99 10.07 0.66
CA GLU A 98 -1.38 11.25 0.06
C GLU A 98 -0.12 11.65 0.82
N ARG A 99 0.96 11.98 0.09
CA ARG A 99 2.23 12.47 0.66
C ARG A 99 2.47 13.91 0.21
N GLY A 100 2.69 14.82 1.16
CA GLY A 100 2.82 16.24 0.84
C GLY A 100 3.26 17.10 2.03
N LYS A 101 2.82 18.36 2.05
CA LYS A 101 2.96 19.24 3.24
C LYS A 101 2.17 18.69 4.42
N ILE A 102 1.04 18.06 4.12
CA ILE A 102 0.23 17.26 5.01
C ILE A 102 0.17 15.88 4.38
N ASN A 103 0.44 14.85 5.18
CA ASN A 103 0.25 13.47 4.78
C ASN A 103 -1.14 13.00 5.24
N LEU A 104 -1.84 12.26 4.38
CA LEU A 104 -3.14 11.66 4.67
C LEU A 104 -2.98 10.14 4.81
N TYR A 105 -3.56 9.60 5.86
CA TYR A 105 -3.50 8.20 6.22
C TYR A 105 -4.88 7.60 6.44
N GLU A 106 -5.02 6.31 6.15
CA GLU A 106 -6.21 5.51 6.48
C GLU A 106 -5.82 4.27 7.29
N LEU A 107 -6.59 4.00 8.34
CA LEU A 107 -6.59 2.74 9.08
C LEU A 107 -7.95 2.07 8.87
N SER A 108 -7.95 0.84 8.37
CA SER A 108 -9.16 0.09 8.09
C SER A 108 -9.15 -1.23 8.85
N TYR A 109 -10.15 -1.41 9.72
CA TYR A 109 -10.41 -2.67 10.43
C TYR A 109 -11.59 -3.39 9.79
N GLN A 110 -11.37 -4.65 9.41
CA GLN A 110 -12.44 -5.54 9.00
C GLN A 110 -12.84 -6.42 10.19
N THR A 111 -14.11 -6.37 10.58
CA THR A 111 -14.65 -7.30 11.57
C THR A 111 -15.28 -8.46 10.81
N ALA A 112 -14.79 -9.68 11.03
CA ALA A 112 -15.40 -10.87 10.49
C ALA A 112 -16.84 -10.99 11.03
N GLY A 113 -17.83 -11.08 10.14
CA GLY A 113 -19.19 -11.43 10.56
C GLY A 113 -19.22 -12.87 11.09
N SER A 114 -20.02 -13.14 12.11
CA SER A 114 -20.24 -14.51 12.58
C SER A 114 -20.78 -15.38 11.44
N ALA A 115 -20.11 -16.49 11.16
CA ALA A 115 -20.62 -17.52 10.26
C ALA A 115 -21.91 -18.06 10.87
N GLY A 116 -23.05 -17.74 10.26
CA GLY A 116 -24.32 -18.38 10.57
C GLY A 116 -24.17 -19.88 10.38
N GLY A 117 -24.71 -20.66 11.32
CA GLY A 117 -24.68 -22.12 11.27
C GLY A 117 -25.30 -22.70 9.98
N PRO A 118 -25.20 -24.03 9.78
CA PRO A 118 -25.65 -24.70 8.56
C PRO A 118 -27.15 -24.46 8.33
N GLY A 119 -27.48 -23.47 7.49
CA GLY A 119 -28.84 -23.06 7.15
C GLY A 119 -29.14 -21.56 7.25
N GLY A 120 -28.24 -20.72 7.80
CA GLY A 120 -28.50 -19.29 8.01
C GLY A 120 -27.68 -18.38 7.09
N GLY A 121 -28.34 -17.46 6.37
CA GLY A 121 -27.70 -16.42 5.54
C GLY A 121 -26.60 -15.67 6.30
N GLY A 122 -25.42 -15.55 5.66
CA GLY A 122 -24.24 -14.95 6.28
C GLY A 122 -24.44 -13.48 6.64
N TYR A 123 -24.02 -13.10 7.85
CA TYR A 123 -24.06 -11.72 8.33
C TYR A 123 -23.00 -10.86 7.62
N MET A 124 -23.40 -9.65 7.16
CA MET A 124 -22.48 -8.63 6.64
C MET A 124 -21.47 -8.24 7.72
N GLY A 125 -20.19 -8.56 7.51
CA GLY A 125 -19.11 -8.03 8.34
C GLY A 125 -19.04 -6.51 8.21
N GLY A 126 -18.88 -5.81 9.34
CA GLY A 126 -18.67 -4.37 9.37
C GLY A 126 -17.22 -4.00 9.01
N SER A 127 -17.03 -2.82 8.42
CA SER A 127 -15.72 -2.22 8.24
C SER A 127 -15.68 -0.88 8.96
N SER A 128 -14.62 -0.66 9.73
CA SER A 128 -14.35 0.58 10.43
C SER A 128 -13.14 1.26 9.81
N CYS A 129 -13.30 2.49 9.33
CA CYS A 129 -12.23 3.28 8.71
C CYS A 129 -11.96 4.52 9.55
N PHE A 130 -10.68 4.83 9.77
CA PHE A 130 -10.20 6.01 10.49
C PHE A 130 -9.21 6.75 9.61
N TYR A 131 -9.41 8.06 9.48
CA TYR A 131 -8.58 8.92 8.65
C TYR A 131 -7.75 9.85 9.52
N TYR A 132 -6.44 9.83 9.32
CA TYR A 132 -5.50 10.64 10.08
C TYR A 132 -4.70 11.58 9.18
N VAL A 133 -4.32 12.72 9.71
CA VAL A 133 -3.40 13.65 9.06
C VAL A 133 -2.15 13.87 9.90
N GLN A 134 -1.02 14.07 9.23
CA GLN A 134 0.25 14.44 9.86
C GLN A 134 0.86 15.61 9.08
N LYS A 135 1.28 16.68 9.76
CA LYS A 135 2.14 17.71 9.14
C LYS A 135 3.52 17.11 8.90
N LYS A 136 4.17 17.46 7.79
CA LYS A 136 5.46 16.86 7.35
C LYS A 136 6.54 16.84 8.45
N ASP A 137 6.60 17.88 9.27
CA ASP A 137 7.64 18.08 10.29
C ASP A 137 7.12 17.86 11.72
N SER A 138 6.03 17.09 11.86
CA SER A 138 5.38 16.79 13.14
C SER A 138 5.27 15.29 13.33
N ASP A 139 5.54 14.81 14.53
CA ASP A 139 5.33 13.39 14.88
C ASP A 139 3.88 13.08 15.22
N SER A 140 3.09 14.09 15.60
CA SER A 140 1.69 13.91 15.97
C SER A 140 0.78 13.59 14.78
N LEU A 141 -0.01 12.52 14.92
CA LEU A 141 -1.16 12.20 14.07
C LEU A 141 -2.45 12.78 14.65
N TYR A 142 -3.29 13.33 13.79
CA TYR A 142 -4.59 13.88 14.16
C TYR A 142 -5.69 13.12 13.45
N LEU A 143 -6.64 12.57 14.21
CA LEU A 143 -7.84 11.94 13.66
C LEU A 143 -8.76 13.02 13.09
N ILE A 144 -9.16 12.89 11.83
CA ILE A 144 -10.04 13.87 11.16
C ILE A 144 -11.41 13.29 10.77
N LYS A 145 -11.53 11.97 10.64
CA LYS A 145 -12.79 11.30 10.29
C LYS A 145 -12.77 9.84 10.72
N SER A 146 -13.92 9.31 11.13
CA SER A 146 -14.14 7.88 11.35
C SER A 146 -15.52 7.45 10.82
N THR A 147 -15.65 6.18 10.43
CA THR A 147 -16.96 5.56 10.14
C THR A 147 -17.53 4.82 11.34
N SER A 148 -16.73 4.56 12.37
CA SER A 148 -17.19 4.00 13.64
C SER A 148 -17.78 5.08 14.54
N LEU A 149 -18.77 4.70 15.34
CA LEU A 149 -19.20 5.48 16.51
C LEU A 149 -18.04 5.49 17.50
N ILE A 150 -17.28 6.58 17.54
CA ILE A 150 -16.26 6.78 18.57
C ILE A 150 -16.99 7.17 19.84
N ASN A 151 -17.10 6.24 20.79
CA ASN A 151 -17.51 6.59 22.14
C ASN A 151 -16.32 7.29 22.81
N LYS A 152 -16.35 8.62 22.89
CA LYS A 152 -15.39 9.38 23.70
C LYS A 152 -15.80 9.19 25.15
N ASN A 153 -15.11 8.29 25.86
CA ASN A 153 -15.10 8.31 27.32
C ASN A 153 -14.06 9.33 27.80
#